data_AF-A0A372JAM2-F1
#
_entry.id   AF-A0A372JAM2-F1
#
_cell.length_a   1.000
_cell.length_b   1.000
_cell.length_c   1.000
_cell.angle_alpha   90.00
_cell.angle_beta   90.00
_cell.angle_gamma   90.00
#
_symmetry.space_group_name_H-M   'P 1'
#
loop_
_entity.id
_entity.type
_entity.pdbx_description
1 polymer ?
#
loop_
_entity_poly.entity_id
_entity_poly.type
_entity_poly.pdbx_seq_one_letter_code
_entity_poly.pdbx_strand_id
1 'polypeptide(L)'
;MNGEESLAARFEEHRAHLHAVAYRVLGSDTEADDAVQEAWLRVSRAGDDGVDNLGGWLTTIVGRVALNMLRARTTRREVSWDEPDLPEEPDLPAEAEDPAEAAVLSDSVGLALLVVLETLSPAERLAFVLHDMFAVPFDEIAPVVDRTPAAARQLASRARRRVRGARAD
;
A
#
# COMPACT_ATOMS: atom_id res chain seq x y z
N MET A 1 12.16 -28.15 -16.02
CA MET A 1 11.67 -27.20 -15.00
C MET A 1 10.83 -26.19 -15.74
N ASN A 2 9.54 -26.23 -15.45
CA ASN A 2 8.47 -25.56 -16.21
C ASN A 2 8.58 -24.05 -16.01
N GLY A 3 8.39 -23.23 -17.05
CA GLY A 3 8.45 -21.76 -16.93
C GLY A 3 7.58 -21.22 -15.78
N GLU A 4 6.44 -21.87 -15.52
CA GLU A 4 5.56 -21.58 -14.37
C GLU A 4 6.20 -21.85 -13.00
N GLU A 5 6.95 -22.95 -12.82
CA GLU A 5 7.69 -23.22 -11.58
C GLU A 5 8.78 -22.17 -11.34
N SER A 6 9.41 -21.68 -12.41
CA SER A 6 10.40 -20.61 -12.34
C SER A 6 9.77 -19.26 -12.01
N LEU A 7 8.58 -18.96 -12.54
CA LEU A 7 7.85 -17.72 -12.26
C LEU A 7 7.29 -17.73 -10.84
N ALA A 8 6.77 -18.86 -10.36
CA ALA A 8 6.31 -19.02 -8.99
C ALA A 8 7.43 -18.76 -7.97
N ALA A 9 8.61 -19.35 -8.19
CA ALA A 9 9.77 -19.14 -7.31
C ALA A 9 10.18 -17.66 -7.26
N ARG A 10 10.29 -17.00 -8.42
CA ARG A 10 10.63 -15.57 -8.51
C ARG A 10 9.55 -14.65 -7.94
N PHE A 11 8.28 -15.02 -8.05
CA PHE A 11 7.20 -14.28 -7.40
C PHE A 11 7.31 -14.38 -5.87
N GLU A 12 7.61 -15.58 -5.36
CA GLU A 12 7.75 -15.83 -3.92
C GLU A 12 8.90 -15.00 -3.32
N GLU A 13 10.01 -14.81 -4.06
CA GLU A 13 11.11 -13.90 -3.67
C GLU A 13 10.64 -12.45 -3.43
N HIS A 14 9.57 -12.02 -4.09
CA HIS A 14 9.00 -10.68 -3.94
C HIS A 14 7.79 -10.62 -3.00
N ARG A 15 7.23 -11.76 -2.57
CA ARG A 15 5.95 -11.81 -1.85
C ARG A 15 5.89 -10.94 -0.61
N ALA A 16 6.94 -10.97 0.21
CA ALA A 16 7.00 -10.16 1.44
C ALA A 16 6.95 -8.65 1.13
N HIS A 17 7.66 -8.20 0.10
CA HIS A 17 7.62 -6.80 -0.34
C HIS A 17 6.24 -6.42 -0.88
N LEU A 18 5.66 -7.26 -1.74
CA LEU A 18 4.33 -7.03 -2.32
C LEU A 18 3.24 -6.96 -1.23
N HIS A 19 3.30 -7.86 -0.25
CA HIS A 19 2.41 -7.84 0.90
C HIS A 19 2.57 -6.55 1.72
N ALA A 20 3.81 -6.14 2.02
CA ALA A 20 4.06 -4.89 2.74
C ALA A 20 3.50 -3.66 2.01
N VAL A 21 3.66 -3.60 0.67
CA VAL A 21 3.05 -2.55 -0.16
C VAL A 21 1.53 -2.58 -0.03
N ALA A 22 0.91 -3.74 -0.25
CA ALA A 22 -0.54 -3.89 -0.20
C ALA A 22 -1.11 -3.54 1.17
N TYR A 23 -0.48 -4.00 2.25
CA TYR A 23 -0.86 -3.71 3.64
C TYR A 23 -0.83 -2.21 3.92
N ARG A 24 0.23 -1.50 3.53
CA ARG A 24 0.31 -0.04 3.72
C ARG A 24 -0.73 0.73 2.91
N VAL A 25 -1.15 0.22 1.76
CA VAL A 25 -2.22 0.84 0.95
C VAL A 25 -3.61 0.53 1.52
N LEU A 26 -3.86 -0.71 1.92
CA LEU A 26 -5.19 -1.23 2.24
C LEU A 26 -5.55 -1.11 3.73
N GLY A 27 -4.55 -1.07 4.62
CA GLY A 27 -4.73 -1.02 6.07
C GLY A 27 -5.23 -2.33 6.70
N SER A 28 -5.27 -3.42 5.92
CA SER A 28 -5.80 -4.72 6.35
C SER A 28 -4.89 -5.83 5.86
N ASP A 29 -4.54 -6.74 6.77
CA ASP A 29 -3.68 -7.89 6.52
C ASP A 29 -4.36 -8.89 5.56
N THR A 30 -5.64 -9.17 5.78
CA THR A 30 -6.42 -10.07 4.93
C THR A 30 -6.58 -9.52 3.51
N GLU A 31 -6.84 -8.22 3.38
CA GLU A 31 -6.94 -7.60 2.06
C GLU A 31 -5.59 -7.47 1.36
N ALA A 32 -4.49 -7.38 2.11
CA ALA A 32 -3.15 -7.41 1.56
C ALA A 32 -2.83 -8.79 0.97
N ASP A 33 -3.13 -9.86 1.70
CA ASP A 33 -3.04 -11.23 1.22
C ASP A 33 -3.89 -11.46 -0.04
N ASP A 34 -5.15 -11.01 -0.03
CA ASP A 34 -6.04 -11.09 -1.19
C ASP A 34 -5.47 -10.33 -2.40
N ALA A 35 -4.89 -9.15 -2.19
CA ALA A 35 -4.29 -8.35 -3.26
C ALA A 35 -3.08 -9.05 -3.88
N VAL A 36 -2.21 -9.66 -3.06
CA VAL A 36 -1.05 -10.43 -3.53
C VAL A 36 -1.50 -11.68 -4.29
N GLN A 37 -2.52 -12.39 -3.80
CA GLN A 37 -3.08 -13.55 -4.48
C GLN A 37 -3.71 -13.19 -5.82
N GLU A 38 -4.52 -12.13 -5.88
CA GLU A 38 -5.12 -11.63 -7.13
C GLU A 38 -4.03 -11.20 -8.13
N ALA A 39 -2.94 -10.58 -7.66
CA ALA A 39 -1.78 -10.26 -8.51
C ALA A 39 -1.11 -11.52 -9.07
N TRP A 40 -0.89 -12.55 -8.24
CA TRP A 40 -0.37 -13.84 -8.69
C TRP A 40 -1.25 -14.49 -9.76
N LEU A 41 -2.57 -14.48 -9.59
CA LEU A 41 -3.51 -15.03 -10.58
C LEU A 41 -3.46 -14.29 -11.92
N ARG A 42 -3.21 -12.98 -11.91
CA ARG A 42 -3.03 -12.19 -13.15
C ARG A 42 -1.72 -12.50 -13.84
N VAL A 43 -0.63 -12.56 -13.07
CA VAL A 43 0.73 -12.81 -13.56
C VAL A 43 0.86 -14.24 -14.11
N SER A 44 0.37 -15.24 -13.38
CA SER A 44 0.43 -16.64 -13.82
C SER A 44 -0.31 -16.90 -15.14
N ARG A 45 -1.36 -16.13 -15.45
CA ARG A 45 -2.08 -16.19 -16.74
C ARG A 45 -1.40 -15.43 -17.86
N ALA A 46 -0.71 -14.33 -17.54
CA ALA A 46 -0.08 -13.45 -18.53
C ALA A 46 1.33 -13.93 -18.93
N GLY A 47 2.04 -14.61 -18.02
CA GLY A 47 3.47 -14.86 -18.13
C GLY A 47 4.30 -13.60 -17.83
N ASP A 48 5.61 -13.75 -17.76
CA ASP A 48 6.58 -12.67 -17.51
C ASP A 48 7.55 -12.44 -18.68
N ASP A 49 7.18 -12.92 -19.87
CA ASP A 49 7.99 -12.80 -21.08
C ASP A 49 8.28 -11.31 -21.41
N GLY A 50 9.57 -10.97 -21.46
CA GLY A 50 10.02 -9.60 -21.76
C GLY A 50 10.00 -8.63 -20.58
N VAL A 51 9.82 -9.11 -19.34
CA VAL A 51 9.90 -8.27 -18.14
C VAL A 51 11.36 -8.19 -17.64
N ASP A 52 12.02 -7.05 -17.86
CA ASP A 52 13.39 -6.80 -17.40
C ASP A 52 13.47 -6.56 -15.88
N ASN A 53 12.50 -5.84 -15.31
CA ASN A 53 12.40 -5.55 -13.88
C ASN A 53 11.14 -6.20 -13.30
N LEU A 54 11.26 -7.46 -12.86
CA LEU A 54 10.14 -8.21 -12.30
C LEU A 54 9.57 -7.54 -11.05
N GLY A 55 10.42 -7.09 -10.11
CA GLY A 55 9.97 -6.47 -8.87
C GLY A 55 9.13 -5.21 -9.12
N GLY A 56 9.61 -4.29 -9.96
CA GLY A 56 8.86 -3.08 -10.32
C GLY A 56 7.55 -3.38 -11.04
N TRP A 57 7.55 -4.39 -11.92
CA TRP A 57 6.34 -4.84 -12.60
C TRP A 57 5.31 -5.46 -11.65
N LEU A 58 5.74 -6.33 -10.74
CA LEU A 58 4.86 -6.92 -9.71
C LEU A 58 4.30 -5.86 -8.76
N THR A 59 5.12 -4.89 -8.34
CA THR A 59 4.68 -3.75 -7.51
C THR A 59 3.64 -2.90 -8.25
N THR A 60 3.77 -2.72 -9.56
CA THR A 60 2.76 -2.05 -10.41
C THR A 60 1.44 -2.81 -10.40
N ILE A 61 1.48 -4.13 -10.56
CA ILE A 61 0.28 -4.98 -10.57
C ILE A 61 -0.43 -4.94 -9.22
N VAL A 62 0.30 -5.17 -8.11
CA VAL A 62 -0.24 -5.14 -6.75
C VAL A 62 -0.78 -3.76 -6.40
N GLY A 63 -0.06 -2.69 -6.74
CA GLY A 63 -0.54 -1.32 -6.56
C GLY A 63 -1.87 -1.06 -7.27
N ARG A 64 -2.04 -1.59 -8.50
CA ARG A 64 -3.29 -1.45 -9.25
C ARG A 64 -4.43 -2.27 -8.66
N VAL A 65 -4.15 -3.48 -8.16
CA VAL A 65 -5.13 -4.30 -7.43
C VAL A 65 -5.60 -3.56 -6.17
N ALA A 66 -4.66 -3.09 -5.34
CA ALA A 66 -4.97 -2.38 -4.11
C ALA A 66 -5.76 -1.07 -4.37
N LEU A 67 -5.39 -0.30 -5.40
CA LEU A 67 -6.14 0.89 -5.81
C LEU A 67 -7.59 0.58 -6.17
N ASN A 68 -7.82 -0.50 -6.91
CA ASN A 68 -9.17 -0.93 -7.30
C ASN A 68 -9.99 -1.39 -6.09
N MET A 69 -9.38 -2.10 -5.15
CA MET A 69 -10.02 -2.48 -3.89
C MET A 69 -10.46 -1.24 -3.08
N LEU A 70 -9.57 -0.25 -2.92
CA LEU A 70 -9.92 1.02 -2.26
C LEU A 70 -11.09 1.74 -2.95
N ARG A 71 -11.06 1.84 -4.28
CA ARG A 71 -12.16 2.45 -5.06
C ARG A 71 -13.48 1.70 -4.83
N ALA A 72 -13.44 0.36 -4.82
CA ALA A 72 -14.62 -0.46 -4.56
C ALA A 72 -15.16 -0.30 -3.12
N ARG A 73 -14.31 -0.03 -2.12
CA ARG A 73 -14.76 0.32 -0.77
C ARG A 73 -15.51 1.65 -0.75
N THR A 74 -14.99 2.67 -1.45
CA THR A 74 -15.65 3.99 -1.53
C THR A 74 -17.02 3.89 -2.21
N THR A 75 -17.14 3.10 -3.29
CA THR A 75 -18.42 2.94 -4.01
C THR A 75 -19.43 2.09 -3.23
N ARG A 76 -18.98 1.09 -2.45
CA ARG A 76 -19.86 0.26 -1.60
C ARG A 76 -20.31 0.93 -0.31
N ARG A 77 -19.79 2.11 0.02
CA ARG A 77 -20.30 2.97 1.11
C ARG A 77 -21.64 3.62 0.73
N GLU A 78 -22.61 2.82 0.31
CA GLU A 78 -24.02 3.18 0.39
C GLU A 78 -24.53 2.67 1.75
N VAL A 79 -24.46 3.54 2.76
CA VAL A 79 -25.12 3.46 4.09
C VAL A 79 -25.11 2.07 4.76
N SER A 80 -23.98 1.69 5.35
CA SER A 80 -24.00 0.67 6.42
C SER A 80 -24.28 1.39 7.75
N TRP A 81 -25.30 0.91 8.47
CA TRP A 81 -25.73 1.38 9.79
C TRP A 81 -24.91 0.79 10.94
N ASP A 82 -23.74 0.25 10.66
CA ASP A 82 -22.80 -0.24 11.66
C ASP A 82 -21.54 0.62 11.58
N GLU A 83 -21.49 1.63 12.43
CA GLU A 83 -20.26 2.33 12.77
C GLU A 83 -19.33 1.31 13.43
N PRO A 84 -18.22 0.87 12.81
CA PRO A 84 -17.28 -0.01 13.48
C PRO A 84 -16.53 0.83 14.50
N ASP A 85 -16.37 0.29 15.72
CA ASP A 85 -15.49 0.82 16.77
C ASP A 85 -14.22 1.40 16.12
N LEU A 86 -14.08 2.73 16.18
CA LEU A 86 -12.80 3.36 15.91
C LEU A 86 -11.81 2.73 16.90
N PRO A 87 -10.69 2.14 16.44
CA PRO A 87 -9.65 1.77 17.37
C PRO A 87 -9.28 3.02 18.17
N GLU A 88 -9.28 2.90 19.50
CA GLU A 88 -8.85 3.97 20.40
C GLU A 88 -7.52 4.53 19.86
N GLU A 89 -7.42 5.87 19.82
CA GLU A 89 -6.20 6.54 19.39
C GLU A 89 -5.01 5.89 20.12
N PRO A 90 -4.01 5.37 19.40
CA PRO A 90 -2.90 4.71 20.04
C PRO A 90 -2.20 5.72 20.95
N ASP A 91 -2.20 5.46 22.25
CA ASP A 91 -1.48 6.28 23.23
C ASP A 91 0.02 6.15 22.92
N LEU A 92 0.60 7.19 22.30
CA LEU A 92 1.98 7.19 21.84
C LEU A 92 2.89 7.65 22.99
N PRO A 93 3.75 6.79 23.56
CA PRO A 93 4.73 7.25 24.54
C PRO A 93 5.71 8.26 23.91
N ALA A 94 6.03 9.33 24.64
CA ALA A 94 6.75 10.49 24.11
C ALA A 94 8.21 10.20 23.75
N GLU A 95 8.88 9.28 24.47
CA GLU A 95 10.27 8.84 24.23
C GLU A 95 10.43 7.38 24.69
N ALA A 96 11.28 6.59 24.00
CA ALA A 96 11.60 5.22 24.39
C ALA A 96 12.96 5.18 25.09
N GLU A 97 13.00 4.65 26.32
CA GLU A 97 14.23 4.58 27.13
C GLU A 97 14.95 3.23 26.95
N ASP A 98 14.26 2.19 26.45
CA ASP A 98 14.83 0.86 26.20
C ASP A 98 14.41 0.22 24.84
N PRO A 99 15.05 -0.89 24.41
CA PRO A 99 14.73 -1.55 23.13
C PRO A 99 13.32 -2.13 23.03
N ALA A 100 12.72 -2.54 24.15
CA ALA A 100 11.36 -3.07 24.16
C ALA A 100 10.34 -1.94 23.99
N GLU A 101 10.55 -0.80 24.66
CA GLU A 101 9.77 0.43 24.47
C GLU A 101 9.94 1.01 23.07
N ALA A 102 11.14 0.92 22.48
CA ALA A 102 11.37 1.35 21.11
C ALA A 102 10.61 0.48 20.09
N ALA A 103 10.47 -0.82 20.36
CA ALA A 103 9.66 -1.72 19.53
C ALA A 103 8.17 -1.39 19.65
N VAL A 104 7.66 -1.20 20.86
CA VAL A 104 6.26 -0.78 21.11
C VAL A 104 5.97 0.56 20.44
N LEU A 105 6.87 1.54 20.57
CA LEU A 105 6.72 2.84 19.91
C LEU A 105 6.72 2.70 18.37
N SER A 106 7.58 1.86 17.81
CA SER A 106 7.61 1.58 16.37
C SER A 106 6.31 0.96 15.88
N ASP A 107 5.74 0.01 16.62
CA ASP A 107 4.47 -0.64 16.28
C ASP A 107 3.31 0.35 16.35
N SER A 108 3.24 1.17 17.41
CA SER A 108 2.20 2.20 17.58
C SER A 108 2.28 3.29 16.51
N VAL A 109 3.49 3.75 16.16
CA VAL A 109 3.70 4.69 15.04
C VAL A 109 3.28 4.05 13.71
N GLY A 110 3.51 2.75 13.55
CA GLY A 110 3.06 1.95 12.41
C GLY A 110 1.54 2.00 12.24
N LEU A 111 0.79 1.74 13.32
CA LEU A 111 -0.67 1.78 13.37
C LEU A 111 -1.23 3.19 13.17
N ALA A 112 -0.66 4.20 13.86
CA ALA A 112 -1.06 5.59 13.69
C ALA A 112 -0.91 6.06 12.24
N LEU A 113 0.16 5.62 11.55
CA LEU A 113 0.30 5.92 10.12
C LEU A 113 -0.84 5.31 9.28
N LEU A 114 -1.29 4.09 9.57
CA LEU A 114 -2.41 3.49 8.84
C LEU A 114 -3.69 4.31 9.01
N VAL A 115 -4.01 4.75 10.24
CA VAL A 115 -5.15 5.63 10.53
C VAL A 115 -5.05 6.94 9.74
N VAL A 116 -3.89 7.59 9.72
CA VAL A 116 -3.69 8.82 8.94
C VAL A 116 -3.86 8.57 7.44
N LEU A 117 -3.34 7.45 6.92
CA LEU A 117 -3.51 7.07 5.52
C LEU A 117 -4.99 6.85 5.15
N GLU A 118 -5.84 6.47 6.12
CA GLU A 118 -7.27 6.29 5.89
C GLU A 118 -7.98 7.56 5.41
N THR A 119 -7.50 8.71 5.84
CA THR A 119 -8.04 10.04 5.48
C THR A 119 -7.75 10.46 4.03
N LEU A 120 -6.85 9.76 3.34
CA LEU A 120 -6.43 10.08 1.98
C LEU A 120 -7.38 9.48 0.94
N SER A 121 -7.56 10.18 -0.19
CA SER A 121 -8.23 9.57 -1.34
C SER A 121 -7.40 8.38 -1.87
N PRO A 122 -8.03 7.37 -2.53
CA PRO A 122 -7.32 6.17 -2.97
C PRO A 122 -6.05 6.44 -3.79
N ALA A 123 -6.11 7.40 -4.71
CA ALA A 123 -4.98 7.76 -5.56
C ALA A 123 -3.89 8.55 -4.81
N GLU A 124 -4.26 9.39 -3.84
CA GLU A 124 -3.29 10.08 -2.98
C GLU A 124 -2.56 9.09 -2.08
N ARG A 125 -3.30 8.15 -1.47
CA ARG A 125 -2.74 7.10 -0.63
C ARG A 125 -1.75 6.25 -1.40
N LEU A 126 -2.15 5.72 -2.55
CA LEU A 126 -1.28 4.87 -3.36
C LEU A 126 -0.01 5.61 -3.79
N ALA A 127 -0.14 6.85 -4.30
CA ALA A 127 1.01 7.64 -4.74
C ALA A 127 1.98 7.95 -3.59
N PHE A 128 1.46 8.23 -2.39
CA PHE A 128 2.27 8.45 -1.20
C PHE A 128 2.96 7.17 -0.75
N VAL A 129 2.25 6.05 -0.61
CA VAL A 129 2.85 4.79 -0.14
C VAL A 129 3.96 4.35 -1.09
N LEU A 130 3.68 4.25 -2.39
CA LEU A 130 4.67 3.79 -3.36
C LEU A 130 5.91 4.70 -3.39
N HIS A 131 5.75 6.01 -3.35
CA HIS A 131 6.88 6.92 -3.44
C HIS A 131 7.61 7.14 -2.11
N ASP A 132 6.87 7.56 -1.08
CA ASP A 132 7.45 8.02 0.19
C ASP A 132 7.90 6.86 1.09
N MET A 133 7.29 5.67 0.94
CA MET A 133 7.61 4.51 1.78
C MET A 133 8.43 3.44 1.03
N PHE A 134 8.22 3.31 -0.28
CA PHE A 134 8.86 2.29 -1.11
C PHE A 134 9.78 2.84 -2.20
N ALA A 135 10.02 4.16 -2.22
CA ALA A 135 10.95 4.84 -3.13
C ALA A 135 10.67 4.62 -4.63
N VAL A 136 9.43 4.28 -5.00
CA VAL A 136 9.06 4.07 -6.41
C VAL A 136 9.06 5.41 -7.16
N PRO A 137 9.71 5.51 -8.34
CA PRO A 137 9.70 6.73 -9.14
C PRO A 137 8.30 7.10 -9.64
N PHE A 138 8.02 8.41 -9.75
CA PHE A 138 6.71 8.88 -10.22
C PHE A 138 6.38 8.46 -11.66
N ASP A 139 7.39 8.18 -12.48
CA ASP A 139 7.20 7.70 -13.84
C ASP A 139 6.64 6.27 -13.87
N GLU A 140 6.93 5.46 -12.85
CA GLU A 140 6.37 4.12 -12.65
C GLU A 140 5.00 4.17 -11.93
N ILE A 141 4.79 5.13 -11.02
CA ILE A 141 3.51 5.31 -10.31
C ILE A 141 2.41 5.83 -11.25
N ALA A 142 2.77 6.75 -12.15
CA ALA A 142 1.86 7.39 -13.10
C ALA A 142 0.88 6.43 -13.82
N PRO A 143 1.35 5.34 -14.47
CA PRO A 143 0.45 4.38 -15.11
C PRO A 143 -0.43 3.61 -14.12
N VAL A 144 0.01 3.38 -12.88
CA VAL A 144 -0.80 2.68 -11.85
C VAL A 144 -2.03 3.50 -11.46
N VAL A 145 -1.87 4.82 -11.34
CA VAL A 145 -2.96 5.74 -10.99
C VAL A 145 -3.70 6.31 -12.21
N ASP A 146 -3.37 5.85 -13.43
CA ASP A 146 -3.90 6.33 -14.71
C ASP A 146 -3.72 7.85 -14.91
N ARG A 147 -2.54 8.39 -14.61
CA ARG A 147 -2.23 9.84 -14.71
C ARG A 147 -0.85 10.10 -15.29
N THR A 148 -0.52 11.37 -15.50
CA THR A 148 0.85 11.79 -15.85
C THR A 148 1.76 11.78 -14.60
N PRO A 149 3.09 11.68 -14.77
CA PRO A 149 4.02 11.77 -13.64
C PRO A 149 3.91 13.07 -12.84
N ALA A 150 3.61 14.19 -13.51
CA ALA A 150 3.36 15.46 -12.83
C ALA A 150 2.12 15.40 -11.93
N ALA A 151 1.03 14.78 -12.40
CA ALA A 151 -0.18 14.59 -11.60
C ALA A 151 0.06 13.59 -10.44
N ALA A 152 0.86 12.55 -10.63
CA ALA A 152 1.26 11.63 -9.56
C ALA A 152 2.06 12.35 -8.45
N ARG A 153 3.00 13.23 -8.82
CA ARG A 153 3.72 14.11 -7.86
C ARG A 153 2.76 14.99 -7.06
N GLN A 154 1.75 15.55 -7.71
CA GLN A 154 0.73 16.37 -7.03
C GLN A 154 -0.12 15.56 -6.04
N LEU A 155 -0.45 14.30 -6.37
CA LEU A 155 -1.15 13.39 -5.45
C LEU A 155 -0.31 13.14 -4.18
N ALA A 156 0.96 12.73 -4.33
CA ALA A 156 1.85 12.52 -3.19
C ALA A 156 2.09 13.81 -2.39
N SER A 157 2.25 14.95 -3.06
CA SER A 157 2.37 16.26 -2.39
C SER A 157 1.15 16.61 -1.54
N ARG A 158 -0.06 16.33 -2.03
CA ARG A 158 -1.31 16.52 -1.27
C ARG A 158 -1.39 15.58 -0.08
N ALA A 159 -1.04 14.31 -0.27
CA ALA A 159 -0.98 13.33 0.80
C ALA A 159 -0.05 13.78 1.93
N ARG A 160 1.19 14.20 1.61
CA ARG A 160 2.15 14.73 2.60
C ARG A 160 1.57 15.87 3.44
N ARG A 161 0.82 16.78 2.83
CA ARG A 161 0.21 17.90 3.55
C ARG A 161 -0.82 17.42 4.57
N ARG A 162 -1.64 16.42 4.21
CA ARG A 162 -2.61 15.82 5.14
C ARG A 162 -1.93 15.02 6.25
N VAL A 163 -0.92 14.22 5.90
CA VAL A 163 -0.15 13.43 6.87
C VAL A 163 0.56 14.34 7.89
N ARG A 164 1.09 15.48 7.46
CA ARG A 164 1.70 16.47 8.37
C ARG A 164 0.67 17.22 9.21
N GLY A 165 -0.50 17.54 8.65
CA GLY A 165 -1.59 18.17 9.37
C GLY A 165 -2.11 17.29 10.50
N ALA A 166 -2.32 15.99 10.23
CA ALA A 166 -2.80 15.02 11.21
C ALA A 166 -1.79 14.65 12.32
N ARG A 167 -0.54 15.12 12.24
CA ARG A 167 0.47 14.97 13.30
C ARG A 167 0.53 16.16 14.26
N ALA A 168 -0.17 17.25 13.92
CA ALA A 168 -0.12 18.51 14.67
C ALA A 168 -1.36 18.73 15.55
N ASP A 169 -2.35 17.85 15.44
CA ASP A 169 -3.52 17.71 16.31
C ASP A 169 -3.30 16.50 17.22
#